data_AF-A0A226F6L9-F1
#
_entry.id   AF-A0A226F6L9-F1
#
_cell.length_a   1.000
_cell.length_b   1.000
_cell.length_c   1.000
_cell.angle_alpha   90.00
_cell.angle_beta   90.00
_cell.angle_gamma   90.00
#
_symmetry.space_group_name_H-M   'P 1'
#
loop_
_entity.id
_entity.type
_entity.pdbx_description
1 polymer ?
#
loop_
_entity_poly.entity_id
_entity_poly.type
_entity_poly.pdbx_seq_one_letter_code
_entity_poly.pdbx_strand_id
1 'polypeptide(L)'
;MVVTPLMWKSLEKTAPFDIQLWLCPIVWDASQQKLLYHPFSRKLLLWACSQILGILAILVCALSIGLHFLGIAKVPFMNLSTTIVNMLFFMIGIFGEFVCLFSCKEILVGFDWLVALDKKLRKVNVLWTEKRHRSPQLDLLGIYLNILINYCIIFPYIAVPLEIYFQIDPLGQLESQILTNSNPLFAQLIILISRILTVVAGIQTSRLIAKMVSICTILTQLILDCITNLGKMTTRLVQTWIRTNPVLREYTCLEIILFEFLEIASNVIFLLMGQGILLLVMFNFITLKLYGHVPSALYPAAPSVSILLPIVIQTLLQMLIDVFEDASRLKNRWDKELGDFGGVKYLKRRLRAVRILRWYAGIFSFKLYDLKQQVKPIYYYTIVNYTITALLSIELPRNVK
;
A
#
# COMPACT_ATOMS: atom_id res chain seq x y z
N MET A 1 14.56 -7.44 -11.93
CA MET A 1 13.50 -8.09 -12.71
C MET A 1 12.85 -6.98 -13.49
N VAL A 2 12.88 -7.00 -14.81
CA VAL A 2 12.42 -5.82 -15.58
C VAL A 2 10.95 -5.53 -15.25
N VAL A 3 10.58 -4.28 -14.92
CA VAL A 3 9.17 -3.88 -14.86
C VAL A 3 8.46 -4.35 -16.13
N THR A 4 7.48 -5.23 -15.95
CA THR A 4 6.87 -5.95 -17.05
C THR A 4 5.69 -5.17 -17.64
N PRO A 5 5.30 -5.49 -18.88
CA PRO A 5 4.10 -4.90 -19.48
C PRO A 5 2.82 -5.15 -18.65
N LEU A 6 2.71 -6.29 -17.95
CA LEU A 6 1.55 -6.59 -17.12
C LEU A 6 1.47 -5.71 -15.87
N MET A 7 2.62 -5.33 -15.28
CA MET A 7 2.66 -4.36 -14.18
C MET A 7 2.18 -2.97 -14.63
N TRP A 8 2.62 -2.50 -15.80
CA TRP A 8 2.10 -1.24 -16.36
C TRP A 8 0.61 -1.33 -16.65
N LYS A 9 0.15 -2.44 -17.23
CA LYS A 9 -1.27 -2.71 -17.48
C LYS A 9 -2.09 -2.71 -16.19
N SER A 10 -1.52 -3.16 -15.07
CA SER A 10 -2.21 -3.12 -13.77
C SER A 10 -2.45 -1.68 -13.34
N LEU A 11 -1.47 -0.79 -13.49
CA LEU A 11 -1.63 0.64 -13.21
C LEU A 11 -2.61 1.31 -14.19
N GLU A 12 -2.54 0.99 -15.49
CA GLU A 12 -3.48 1.48 -16.51
C GLU A 12 -4.93 1.14 -16.20
N LYS A 13 -5.21 -0.04 -15.62
CA LYS A 13 -6.56 -0.41 -15.18
C LYS A 13 -7.15 0.54 -14.14
N THR A 14 -6.34 1.30 -13.42
CA THR A 14 -6.85 2.28 -12.45
C THR A 14 -7.34 3.58 -13.12
N ALA A 15 -6.87 3.89 -14.33
CA ALA A 15 -7.16 5.15 -15.02
C ALA A 15 -8.64 5.32 -15.44
N PRO A 16 -9.35 4.31 -16.00
CA PRO A 16 -10.77 4.45 -16.33
C PRO A 16 -11.63 4.87 -15.13
N PHE A 17 -11.30 4.39 -13.92
CA PHE A 17 -12.03 4.73 -12.69
C PHE A 17 -11.85 6.19 -12.29
N ASP A 18 -10.68 6.78 -12.60
CA ASP A 18 -10.41 8.20 -12.38
C ASP A 18 -11.21 9.11 -13.29
N ILE A 19 -11.49 8.65 -14.50
CA ILE A 19 -12.24 9.42 -15.50
C ILE A 19 -13.75 9.25 -15.27
N GLN A 20 -14.22 8.04 -14.96
CA GLN A 20 -15.64 7.73 -14.87
C GLN A 20 -16.32 8.21 -13.58
N LEU A 21 -15.61 8.21 -12.45
CA LEU A 21 -16.20 8.55 -11.15
C LEU A 21 -15.98 10.02 -10.79
N TRP A 22 -14.75 10.35 -10.41
CA TRP A 22 -14.30 11.72 -10.14
C TRP A 22 -12.78 11.78 -10.19
N LEU A 23 -12.30 12.96 -10.57
CA LEU A 23 -10.88 13.27 -10.67
C LEU A 23 -10.21 13.15 -9.30
N CYS A 24 -9.05 12.48 -9.25
CA CYS A 24 -8.21 12.40 -8.05
C CYS A 24 -7.00 13.33 -8.19
N PRO A 25 -6.34 13.71 -7.08
CA PRO A 25 -5.10 14.51 -7.12
C PRO A 25 -4.00 13.86 -7.95
N ILE A 26 -3.93 12.52 -7.93
CA ILE A 26 -2.99 11.70 -8.71
C ILE A 26 -3.77 10.86 -9.72
N VAL A 27 -3.44 11.06 -10.99
CA VAL A 27 -3.99 10.29 -12.13
C VAL A 27 -2.85 9.71 -12.95
N TRP A 28 -2.99 8.47 -13.39
CA TRP A 28 -2.05 7.86 -14.32
C TRP A 28 -2.42 8.19 -15.77
N ASP A 29 -1.49 8.79 -16.52
CA ASP A 29 -1.63 8.98 -17.97
C ASP A 29 -0.94 7.83 -18.72
N ALA A 30 -1.75 6.92 -19.24
CA ALA A 30 -1.30 5.76 -20.00
C ALA A 30 -0.56 6.16 -21.30
N SER A 31 -0.92 7.29 -21.91
CA SER A 31 -0.33 7.73 -23.17
C SER A 31 1.11 8.21 -22.98
N GLN A 32 1.38 8.94 -21.89
CA GLN A 32 2.70 9.48 -21.57
C GLN A 32 3.52 8.55 -20.68
N GLN A 33 2.90 7.53 -20.08
CA GLN A 33 3.45 6.71 -19.01
C GLN A 33 3.97 7.58 -17.85
N LYS A 34 3.16 8.56 -17.45
CA LYS A 34 3.49 9.51 -16.38
C LYS A 34 2.33 9.61 -15.41
N LEU A 35 2.67 9.85 -14.15
CA LEU A 35 1.70 10.26 -13.17
C LEU A 35 1.49 11.78 -13.31
N LEU A 36 0.24 12.22 -13.33
CA LEU A 36 -0.15 13.61 -13.45
C LEU A 36 -0.67 14.13 -12.10
N TYR A 37 -0.24 15.34 -11.73
CA TYR A 37 -0.79 16.06 -10.60
C TYR A 37 -1.92 16.97 -11.04
N HIS A 38 -3.05 16.86 -10.35
CA HIS A 38 -4.09 17.89 -10.40
C HIS A 38 -4.05 18.71 -9.11
N PRO A 39 -3.65 20.00 -9.18
CA PRO A 39 -3.72 20.87 -8.01
C PRO A 39 -5.16 21.05 -7.56
N PHE A 40 -5.32 21.40 -6.28
CA PHE A 40 -6.63 21.69 -5.69
C PHE A 40 -7.41 22.69 -6.55
N SER A 41 -8.51 22.25 -7.14
CA SER A 41 -9.30 23.00 -8.10
C SER A 41 -10.78 22.62 -7.98
N ARG A 42 -11.68 23.40 -8.60
CA ARG A 42 -13.12 23.10 -8.60
C ARG A 42 -13.44 21.70 -9.15
N LYS A 43 -12.56 21.13 -9.97
CA LYS A 43 -12.70 19.75 -10.51
C LYS A 43 -12.52 18.66 -9.43
N LEU A 44 -11.84 18.98 -8.33
CA LEU A 44 -11.61 18.07 -7.19
C LEU A 44 -12.68 18.19 -6.09
N LEU A 45 -13.75 18.98 -6.29
CA LEU A 45 -14.81 19.13 -5.28
C LEU A 45 -15.48 17.81 -4.92
N LEU A 46 -15.80 16.96 -5.91
CA LEU A 46 -16.40 15.65 -5.66
C LEU A 46 -15.47 14.74 -4.85
N TRP A 47 -14.17 14.76 -5.18
CA TRP A 47 -13.16 14.06 -4.40
C TRP A 47 -13.11 14.59 -2.97
N ALA A 48 -13.07 15.90 -2.75
CA ALA A 48 -13.04 16.50 -1.42
C ALA A 48 -14.31 16.13 -0.61
N CYS A 49 -15.48 16.14 -1.25
CA CYS A 49 -16.72 15.66 -0.64
C CYS A 49 -16.60 14.19 -0.20
N SER A 50 -16.03 13.31 -1.04
CA SER A 50 -15.80 11.90 -0.66
C SER A 50 -14.88 11.75 0.56
N GLN A 51 -13.88 12.62 0.71
CA GLN A 51 -13.00 12.63 1.89
C GLN A 51 -13.75 13.08 3.15
N ILE A 52 -14.57 14.14 3.05
CA ILE A 52 -15.41 14.60 4.17
C ILE A 52 -16.35 13.48 4.63
N LEU A 53 -16.95 12.75 3.68
CA LEU A 53 -17.81 11.61 3.97
C LEU A 53 -17.05 10.47 4.66
N GLY A 54 -15.83 10.16 4.22
CA GLY A 54 -14.99 9.18 4.90
C GLY A 54 -14.61 9.60 6.34
N ILE A 55 -14.32 10.88 6.56
CA ILE A 55 -14.07 11.42 7.91
C ILE A 55 -15.32 11.28 8.79
N LEU A 56 -16.50 11.64 8.27
CA LEU A 56 -17.76 11.46 8.98
C LEU A 56 -18.01 9.99 9.32
N ALA A 57 -17.74 9.06 8.40
CA ALA A 57 -17.86 7.62 8.65
C ALA A 57 -16.91 7.16 9.78
N ILE A 58 -15.67 7.63 9.81
CA ILE A 58 -14.72 7.34 10.90
C ILE A 58 -15.25 7.87 12.24
N LEU A 59 -15.76 9.10 12.27
CA LEU A 59 -16.32 9.70 13.49
C LEU A 59 -17.53 8.92 14.00
N VAL A 60 -18.41 8.47 13.11
CA VAL A 60 -19.55 7.61 13.46
C VAL A 60 -19.05 6.28 14.03
N CYS A 61 -18.08 5.62 13.39
CA CYS A 61 -17.51 4.38 13.92
C CYS A 61 -16.91 4.58 15.32
N ALA A 62 -16.11 5.64 15.49
CA ALA A 62 -15.47 5.97 16.76
C ALA A 62 -16.51 6.27 17.85
N LEU A 63 -17.59 6.98 17.51
CA LEU A 63 -18.70 7.25 18.41
C LEU A 63 -19.41 5.95 18.82
N SER A 64 -19.75 5.08 17.87
CA SER A 64 -20.39 3.79 18.16
C SER A 64 -19.53 2.89 19.05
N ILE A 65 -18.23 2.83 18.78
CA ILE A 65 -17.26 2.10 19.61
C ILE A 65 -17.17 2.73 21.02
N GLY A 66 -17.10 4.06 21.10
CA GLY A 66 -17.05 4.78 22.38
C GLY A 66 -18.30 4.58 23.23
N LEU A 67 -19.49 4.69 22.63
CA LEU A 67 -20.77 4.44 23.29
C LEU A 67 -20.87 3.00 23.83
N HIS A 68 -20.29 2.03 23.11
CA HIS A 68 -20.21 0.66 23.57
C HIS A 68 -19.31 0.51 24.80
N PHE A 69 -18.10 1.08 24.75
CA PHE A 69 -17.16 1.02 25.89
C PHE A 69 -17.66 1.78 27.13
N LEU A 70 -18.46 2.83 26.95
CA LEU A 70 -19.10 3.54 28.05
C LEU A 70 -20.31 2.79 28.65
N GLY A 71 -20.71 1.65 28.06
CA GLY A 71 -21.86 0.86 28.51
C GLY A 71 -23.22 1.48 28.20
N ILE A 72 -23.25 2.58 27.43
CA ILE A 72 -24.49 3.26 27.01
C ILE A 72 -25.20 2.44 25.94
N ALA A 73 -24.43 1.82 25.05
CA ALA A 73 -24.94 1.07 23.91
C ALA A 73 -24.53 -0.41 23.96
N LYS A 74 -25.52 -1.31 23.94
CA LYS A 74 -25.28 -2.75 23.78
C LYS A 74 -25.21 -3.11 22.30
N VAL A 75 -24.03 -2.98 21.70
CA VAL A 75 -23.76 -3.40 20.32
C VAL A 75 -23.47 -4.91 20.33
N PRO A 76 -24.12 -5.74 19.49
CA PRO A 76 -23.70 -7.12 19.29
C PRO A 76 -22.23 -7.17 18.87
N PHE A 77 -21.48 -8.13 19.40
CA PHE A 77 -20.03 -8.18 19.19
C PHE A 77 -19.62 -8.30 17.70
N MET A 78 -20.45 -8.96 16.87
CA MET A 78 -20.26 -8.99 15.42
C MET A 78 -20.29 -7.59 14.81
N ASN A 79 -21.30 -6.79 15.17
CA ASN A 79 -21.49 -5.42 14.71
C ASN A 79 -20.34 -4.51 15.19
N LEU A 80 -19.85 -4.71 16.41
CA LEU A 80 -18.67 -4.00 16.91
C LEU A 80 -17.43 -4.33 16.06
N SER A 81 -17.22 -5.62 15.74
CA SER A 81 -16.07 -6.07 14.95
C SER A 81 -16.08 -5.47 13.54
N THR A 82 -17.24 -5.44 12.88
CA THR A 82 -17.36 -4.83 11.55
C THR A 82 -17.19 -3.31 11.60
N THR A 83 -17.68 -2.64 12.64
CA THR A 83 -17.46 -1.19 12.85
C THR A 83 -15.98 -0.87 13.04
N ILE A 84 -15.22 -1.70 13.77
CA ILE A 84 -13.76 -1.56 13.90
C ILE A 84 -13.08 -1.73 12.54
N VAL A 85 -13.45 -2.77 11.77
CA VAL A 85 -12.89 -3.00 10.42
C VAL A 85 -13.18 -1.83 9.50
N ASN A 86 -14.41 -1.30 9.49
CA ASN A 86 -14.79 -0.14 8.70
C ASN A 86 -14.04 1.12 9.11
N MET A 87 -13.85 1.35 10.42
CA MET A 87 -13.02 2.46 10.91
C MET A 87 -11.59 2.34 10.38
N LEU A 88 -10.96 1.16 10.50
CA LEU A 88 -9.59 0.94 10.02
C LEU A 88 -9.50 1.11 8.50
N PHE A 89 -10.49 0.63 7.76
CA PHE A 89 -10.56 0.76 6.31
C PHE A 89 -10.62 2.22 5.89
N PHE A 90 -11.56 3.01 6.42
CA PHE A 90 -11.66 4.43 6.10
C PHE A 90 -10.43 5.22 6.58
N MET A 91 -9.82 4.86 7.72
CA MET A 91 -8.58 5.48 8.18
C MET A 91 -7.42 5.29 7.19
N ILE A 92 -7.29 4.11 6.55
CA ILE A 92 -6.32 3.89 5.46
C ILE A 92 -6.63 4.85 4.30
N GLY A 93 -7.90 4.94 3.90
CA GLY A 93 -8.36 5.78 2.80
C GLY A 93 -8.03 7.25 3.02
N ILE A 94 -8.51 7.81 4.12
CA ILE A 94 -8.32 9.22 4.46
C ILE A 94 -6.83 9.53 4.62
N PHE A 95 -6.08 8.73 5.37
CA PHE A 95 -4.66 8.99 5.58
C PHE A 95 -3.86 8.90 4.28
N GLY A 96 -4.08 7.86 3.48
CA GLY A 96 -3.37 7.71 2.22
C GLY A 96 -3.68 8.83 1.23
N GLU A 97 -4.92 9.33 1.20
CA GLU A 97 -5.30 10.49 0.38
C GLU A 97 -4.63 11.78 0.86
N PHE A 98 -4.52 11.98 2.17
CA PHE A 98 -3.76 13.11 2.72
C PHE A 98 -2.28 13.03 2.35
N VAL A 99 -1.65 11.84 2.46
CA VAL A 99 -0.27 11.66 1.99
C VAL A 99 -0.16 11.95 0.50
N CYS A 100 -1.06 11.41 -0.31
CA CYS A 100 -1.08 11.68 -1.74
C CYS A 100 -1.25 13.17 -2.02
N LEU A 101 -2.11 13.89 -1.30
CA LEU A 101 -2.34 15.32 -1.50
C LEU A 101 -1.11 16.16 -1.14
N PHE A 102 -0.50 15.92 0.02
CA PHE A 102 0.61 16.73 0.53
C PHE A 102 1.95 16.38 -0.10
N SER A 103 2.13 15.13 -0.52
CA SER A 103 3.41 14.61 -1.01
C SER A 103 3.39 14.28 -2.51
N CYS A 104 2.33 14.69 -3.22
CA CYS A 104 2.16 14.35 -4.63
C CYS A 104 3.35 14.81 -5.47
N LYS A 105 3.74 16.07 -5.34
CA LYS A 105 4.71 16.70 -6.24
C LYS A 105 6.06 16.00 -6.15
N GLU A 106 6.47 15.69 -4.94
CA GLU A 106 7.70 14.99 -4.61
C GLU A 106 7.67 13.57 -5.17
N ILE A 107 6.55 12.85 -4.97
CA ILE A 107 6.37 11.49 -5.52
C ILE A 107 6.48 11.49 -7.04
N LEU A 108 5.83 12.45 -7.72
CA LEU A 108 5.81 12.55 -9.17
C LEU A 108 7.19 12.85 -9.75
N VAL A 109 7.87 13.85 -9.20
CA VAL A 109 9.20 14.26 -9.64
C VAL A 109 10.16 13.08 -9.44
N GLY A 110 10.15 12.46 -8.26
CA GLY A 110 10.98 11.28 -7.99
C GLY A 110 10.67 10.11 -8.94
N PHE A 111 9.39 9.90 -9.28
CA PHE A 111 8.97 8.78 -10.13
C PHE A 111 9.45 8.99 -11.57
N ASP A 112 9.26 10.20 -12.11
CA ASP A 112 9.72 10.57 -13.45
C ASP A 112 11.25 10.49 -13.56
N TRP A 113 11.98 10.97 -12.55
CA TRP A 113 13.45 10.85 -12.50
C TRP A 113 13.90 9.39 -12.43
N LEU A 114 13.21 8.55 -11.66
CA LEU A 114 13.53 7.14 -11.56
C LEU A 114 13.29 6.40 -12.90
N VAL A 115 12.17 6.68 -13.57
CA VAL A 115 11.88 6.15 -14.90
C VAL A 115 12.92 6.61 -15.92
N ALA A 116 13.32 7.89 -15.88
CA ALA A 116 14.37 8.43 -16.74
C ALA A 116 15.73 7.76 -16.48
N LEU A 117 16.09 7.55 -15.21
CA LEU A 117 17.32 6.88 -14.79
C LEU A 117 17.34 5.42 -15.26
N ASP A 118 16.26 4.67 -15.06
CA ASP A 118 16.16 3.28 -15.54
C ASP A 118 16.29 3.22 -17.06
N LYS A 119 15.59 4.09 -17.81
CA LYS A 119 15.72 4.18 -19.28
C LYS A 119 17.16 4.46 -19.71
N LYS A 120 17.86 5.38 -19.02
CA LYS A 120 19.27 5.70 -19.29
C LYS A 120 20.19 4.50 -19.02
N LEU A 121 20.03 3.84 -17.87
CA LEU A 121 20.83 2.67 -17.50
C LEU A 121 20.60 1.49 -18.46
N ARG A 122 19.36 1.30 -18.93
CA ARG A 122 19.03 0.28 -19.92
C ARG A 122 19.66 0.55 -21.28
N LYS A 123 19.62 1.80 -21.79
CA LYS A 123 20.26 2.17 -23.05
C LYS A 123 21.75 1.85 -23.04
N VAL A 124 22.43 2.20 -21.94
CA VAL A 124 23.85 1.85 -21.75
C VAL A 124 24.01 0.34 -21.78
N ASN A 125 23.23 -0.42 -21.02
CA ASN A 125 23.35 -1.89 -20.99
C ASN A 125 23.07 -2.57 -22.33
N VAL A 126 22.08 -2.12 -23.11
CA VAL A 126 21.73 -2.68 -24.43
C VAL A 126 22.92 -2.61 -25.39
N LEU A 127 23.71 -1.52 -25.36
CA LEU A 127 24.92 -1.41 -26.17
C LEU A 127 25.97 -2.49 -25.86
N TRP A 128 25.92 -3.06 -24.65
CA TRP A 128 26.93 -4.00 -24.17
C TRP A 128 26.42 -5.45 -24.04
N THR A 129 25.11 -5.68 -24.09
CA THR A 129 24.55 -7.04 -24.01
C THR A 129 24.05 -7.47 -25.37
N GLU A 130 24.75 -8.43 -25.98
CA GLU A 130 24.19 -9.34 -26.98
C GLU A 130 22.80 -9.79 -26.52
N LYS A 131 21.84 -9.87 -27.46
CA LYS A 131 20.45 -10.27 -27.23
C LYS A 131 20.39 -11.64 -26.55
N ARG A 132 20.55 -11.69 -25.23
CA ARG A 132 20.26 -12.88 -24.45
C ARG A 132 18.76 -13.08 -24.56
N HIS A 133 18.36 -14.10 -25.33
CA HIS A 133 17.01 -14.63 -25.30
C HIS A 133 16.71 -15.04 -23.86
N ARG A 134 16.00 -14.17 -23.14
CA ARG A 134 15.37 -14.59 -21.90
C ARG A 134 14.25 -15.54 -22.31
N SER A 135 14.32 -16.77 -21.80
CA SER A 135 13.17 -17.67 -21.83
C SER A 135 11.95 -16.93 -21.29
N PRO A 136 10.76 -17.11 -21.88
CA PRO A 136 9.54 -16.48 -21.40
C PRO A 136 9.26 -16.96 -19.97
N GLN A 137 9.70 -16.19 -18.98
CA GLN A 137 9.35 -16.42 -17.59
C GLN A 137 7.94 -15.85 -17.38
N LEU A 138 7.06 -16.67 -16.82
CA LEU A 138 5.73 -16.22 -16.41
C LEU A 138 5.88 -15.07 -15.42
N ASP A 139 5.30 -13.93 -15.76
CA ASP A 139 5.31 -12.74 -14.90
C ASP A 139 4.22 -12.86 -13.83
N LEU A 140 4.52 -13.67 -12.81
CA LEU A 140 3.63 -13.95 -11.69
C LEU A 140 3.26 -12.66 -10.92
N LEU A 141 4.19 -11.71 -10.79
CA LEU A 141 3.95 -10.46 -10.08
C LEU A 141 2.94 -9.58 -10.83
N GLY A 142 3.09 -9.43 -12.14
CA GLY A 142 2.13 -8.69 -12.96
C GLY A 142 0.74 -9.33 -12.97
N ILE A 143 0.64 -10.65 -13.07
CA ILE A 143 -0.64 -11.37 -12.97
C ILE A 143 -1.29 -11.12 -11.60
N TYR A 144 -0.52 -11.25 -10.53
CA TYR A 144 -0.98 -11.02 -9.17
C TYR A 144 -1.54 -9.60 -8.96
N LEU A 145 -0.79 -8.57 -9.36
CA LEU A 145 -1.24 -7.18 -9.26
C LEU A 145 -2.54 -6.94 -10.02
N ASN A 146 -2.70 -7.54 -11.20
CA ASN A 146 -3.92 -7.41 -11.98
C ASN A 146 -5.14 -8.04 -11.29
N ILE A 147 -4.96 -9.19 -10.64
CA ILE A 147 -6.01 -9.85 -9.85
C ILE A 147 -6.38 -8.97 -8.65
N LEU A 148 -5.38 -8.47 -7.92
CA LEU A 148 -5.57 -7.61 -6.76
C LEU A 148 -6.33 -6.32 -7.12
N ILE A 149 -5.95 -5.64 -8.19
CA ILE A 149 -6.62 -4.39 -8.62
C ILE A 149 -8.07 -4.67 -9.01
N ASN A 150 -8.31 -5.73 -9.77
CA ASN A 150 -9.67 -6.16 -10.12
C ASN A 150 -10.49 -6.46 -8.85
N TYR A 151 -9.89 -7.11 -7.85
CA TYR A 151 -10.53 -7.37 -6.56
C TYR A 151 -10.89 -6.07 -5.84
N CYS A 152 -9.93 -5.13 -5.69
CA CYS A 152 -10.18 -3.83 -5.06
C CYS A 152 -11.23 -3.00 -5.81
N ILE A 153 -11.32 -3.12 -7.13
CA ILE A 153 -12.35 -2.46 -7.92
C ILE A 153 -13.74 -3.03 -7.61
N ILE A 154 -13.88 -4.36 -7.63
CA ILE A 154 -15.19 -5.03 -7.52
C ILE A 154 -15.69 -5.04 -6.08
N PHE A 155 -14.78 -5.20 -5.11
CA PHE A 155 -15.07 -5.36 -3.70
C PHE A 155 -16.06 -4.33 -3.11
N PRO A 156 -15.86 -3.00 -3.23
CA PRO A 156 -16.75 -2.02 -2.62
C PRO A 156 -18.17 -2.03 -3.21
N TYR A 157 -18.35 -2.43 -4.47
CA TYR A 157 -19.68 -2.51 -5.10
C TYR A 157 -20.49 -3.72 -4.63
N ILE A 158 -19.84 -4.73 -4.04
CA ILE A 158 -20.50 -5.91 -3.50
C ILE A 158 -20.62 -5.79 -1.98
N ALA A 159 -19.50 -5.53 -1.29
CA ALA A 159 -19.43 -5.55 0.16
C ALA A 159 -20.29 -4.44 0.80
N VAL A 160 -20.14 -3.18 0.35
CA VAL A 160 -20.81 -2.05 1.02
C VAL A 160 -22.33 -2.10 0.88
N PRO A 161 -22.93 -2.38 -0.29
CA PRO A 161 -24.37 -2.53 -0.39
C PRO A 161 -24.92 -3.68 0.45
N LEU A 162 -24.18 -4.80 0.56
CA LEU A 162 -24.56 -5.90 1.44
C LEU A 162 -24.49 -5.49 2.91
N GLU A 163 -23.47 -4.74 3.34
CA GLU A 163 -23.38 -4.19 4.70
C GLU A 163 -24.58 -3.30 5.05
N ILE A 164 -24.97 -2.43 4.11
CA ILE A 164 -26.16 -1.57 4.26
C ILE A 164 -27.44 -2.41 4.31
N TYR A 165 -27.58 -3.40 3.43
CA TYR A 165 -28.74 -4.29 3.36
C TYR A 165 -28.95 -5.06 4.68
N PHE A 166 -27.88 -5.60 5.25
CA PHE A 166 -27.92 -6.30 6.54
C PHE A 166 -27.88 -5.36 7.76
N GLN A 167 -27.83 -4.04 7.54
CA GLN A 167 -27.73 -3.03 8.60
C GLN A 167 -26.53 -3.23 9.54
N ILE A 168 -25.45 -3.80 9.00
CA ILE A 168 -24.18 -4.00 9.71
C ILE A 168 -23.30 -2.73 9.58
N ASP A 169 -23.70 -1.80 8.72
CA ASP A 169 -23.03 -0.52 8.55
C ASP A 169 -23.08 0.33 9.84
N PRO A 170 -22.04 1.14 10.13
CA PRO A 170 -21.94 1.92 11.38
C PRO A 170 -23.12 2.86 11.63
N LEU A 171 -23.71 3.43 10.57
CA LEU A 171 -24.85 4.34 10.66
C LEU A 171 -26.13 3.57 11.02
N GLY A 172 -26.33 2.38 10.46
CA GLY A 172 -27.45 1.52 10.84
C GLY A 172 -27.38 1.01 12.27
N GLN A 173 -26.17 0.73 12.76
CA GLN A 173 -25.98 0.41 14.18
C GLN A 173 -26.35 1.59 15.07
N LEU A 174 -25.93 2.80 14.70
CA LEU A 174 -26.26 4.02 15.45
C LEU A 174 -27.76 4.33 15.41
N GLU A 175 -28.42 4.12 14.27
CA GLU A 175 -29.87 4.26 14.13
C GLU A 175 -30.62 3.32 15.09
N SER A 176 -30.23 2.04 15.13
CA SER A 176 -30.87 1.03 15.99
C SER A 176 -30.75 1.32 17.50
N GLN A 177 -29.84 2.23 17.89
CA GLN A 177 -29.55 2.54 19.29
C GLN A 177 -30.14 3.88 19.73
N ILE A 178 -30.05 4.90 18.89
CA ILE A 178 -30.42 6.28 19.26
C ILE A 178 -31.87 6.59 18.88
N LEU A 179 -32.36 6.09 17.74
CA LEU A 179 -33.61 6.56 17.14
C LEU A 179 -34.84 5.71 17.45
N THR A 180 -34.67 4.60 18.18
CA THR A 180 -35.73 3.66 18.51
C THR A 180 -36.93 4.32 19.24
N ASN A 181 -36.71 5.45 19.92
CA ASN A 181 -37.73 6.11 20.73
C ASN A 181 -38.28 7.43 20.15
N SER A 182 -37.66 7.99 19.10
CA SER A 182 -37.99 9.33 18.60
C SER A 182 -37.96 9.30 17.08
N ASN A 183 -39.07 8.95 16.43
CA ASN A 183 -39.13 8.73 14.97
C ASN A 183 -39.77 9.92 14.20
N PRO A 184 -39.05 11.01 13.90
CA PRO A 184 -39.41 11.84 12.76
C PRO A 184 -38.91 11.17 11.47
N LEU A 185 -39.80 10.99 10.50
CA LEU A 185 -39.49 10.49 9.13
C LEU A 185 -38.26 11.18 8.50
N PHE A 186 -38.05 12.44 8.85
CA PHE A 186 -36.92 13.24 8.39
C PHE A 186 -35.55 12.67 8.83
N ALA A 187 -35.43 12.13 10.05
CA ALA A 187 -34.18 11.56 10.54
C ALA A 187 -33.82 10.26 9.79
N GLN A 188 -34.82 9.42 9.52
CA GLN A 188 -34.64 8.19 8.74
C GLN A 188 -34.17 8.51 7.30
N LEU A 189 -34.74 9.55 6.68
CA LEU A 189 -34.31 10.00 5.36
C LEU A 189 -32.85 10.46 5.35
N ILE A 190 -32.44 11.26 6.33
CA ILE A 190 -31.04 11.72 6.46
C ILE A 190 -30.09 10.55 6.64
N ILE A 191 -30.46 9.55 7.45
CA ILE A 191 -29.61 8.38 7.68
C ILE A 191 -29.50 7.54 6.42
N LEU A 192 -30.60 7.30 5.71
CA LEU A 192 -30.58 6.57 4.45
C LEU A 192 -29.66 7.25 3.42
N ILE A 193 -29.78 8.57 3.28
CA ILE A 193 -28.89 9.36 2.40
C ILE A 193 -27.44 9.21 2.86
N SER A 194 -27.18 9.32 4.17
CA SER A 194 -25.82 9.18 4.73
C SER A 194 -25.23 7.79 4.47
N ARG A 195 -26.03 6.72 4.57
CA ARG A 195 -25.63 5.34 4.25
C ARG A 195 -25.28 5.17 2.76
N ILE A 196 -26.06 5.76 1.86
CA ILE A 196 -25.71 5.73 0.42
C ILE A 196 -24.39 6.48 0.16
N LEU A 197 -24.15 7.56 0.90
CA LEU A 197 -22.92 8.34 0.78
C LEU A 197 -21.67 7.63 1.33
N THR A 198 -21.80 6.69 2.29
CA THR A 198 -20.63 5.90 2.74
C THR A 198 -20.12 4.95 1.65
N VAL A 199 -20.97 4.52 0.71
CA VAL A 199 -20.56 3.75 -0.48
C VAL A 199 -19.52 4.52 -1.28
N VAL A 200 -19.70 5.84 -1.43
CA VAL A 200 -18.77 6.72 -2.16
C VAL A 200 -17.40 6.72 -1.49
N ALA A 201 -17.35 6.84 -0.17
CA ALA A 201 -16.10 6.77 0.61
C ALA A 201 -15.44 5.38 0.51
N GLY A 202 -16.24 4.31 0.49
CA GLY A 202 -15.77 2.94 0.36
C GLY A 202 -15.11 2.66 -1.00
N ILE A 203 -15.75 3.15 -2.07
CA ILE A 203 -15.21 3.12 -3.43
C ILE A 203 -13.89 3.92 -3.49
N GLN A 204 -13.85 5.12 -2.90
CA GLN A 204 -12.65 5.94 -2.90
C GLN A 204 -11.47 5.26 -2.21
N THR A 205 -11.71 4.71 -1.03
CA THR A 205 -10.70 4.00 -0.24
C THR A 205 -10.15 2.80 -1.01
N SER A 206 -11.03 2.01 -1.64
CA SER A 206 -10.61 0.85 -2.44
C SER A 206 -9.77 1.24 -3.64
N ARG A 207 -10.13 2.32 -4.34
CA ARG A 207 -9.36 2.89 -5.47
C ARG A 207 -7.97 3.34 -5.02
N LEU A 208 -7.89 4.04 -3.90
CA LEU A 208 -6.61 4.47 -3.33
C LEU A 208 -5.71 3.27 -3.01
N ILE A 209 -6.23 2.24 -2.34
CA ILE A 209 -5.46 1.04 -2.00
C ILE A 209 -4.91 0.39 -3.29
N ALA A 210 -5.74 0.24 -4.32
CA ALA A 210 -5.30 -0.32 -5.61
C ALA A 210 -4.17 0.51 -6.25
N LYS A 211 -4.29 1.84 -6.25
CA LYS A 211 -3.25 2.75 -6.77
C LYS A 211 -1.97 2.68 -5.97
N MET A 212 -2.06 2.77 -4.64
CA MET A 212 -0.92 2.75 -3.73
C MET A 212 -0.13 1.45 -3.89
N VAL A 213 -0.80 0.29 -3.87
CA VAL A 213 -0.11 -1.00 -4.05
C VAL A 213 0.57 -1.08 -5.42
N SER A 214 -0.09 -0.61 -6.48
CA SER A 214 0.46 -0.62 -7.84
C SER A 214 1.68 0.29 -7.99
N ILE A 215 1.56 1.55 -7.54
CA ILE A 215 2.63 2.55 -7.61
C ILE A 215 3.82 2.10 -6.76
N CYS A 216 3.59 1.68 -5.52
CA CYS A 216 4.67 1.19 -4.64
C CYS A 216 5.38 -0.02 -5.23
N THR A 217 4.64 -0.96 -5.83
CA THR A 217 5.24 -2.15 -6.47
C THR A 217 6.10 -1.76 -7.68
N ILE A 218 5.57 -0.92 -8.58
CA ILE A 218 6.30 -0.46 -9.77
C ILE A 218 7.53 0.35 -9.36
N LEU A 219 7.39 1.27 -8.41
CA LEU A 219 8.49 2.10 -7.90
C LEU A 219 9.61 1.23 -7.33
N THR A 220 9.27 0.27 -6.46
CA THR A 220 10.26 -0.62 -5.84
C THR A 220 10.94 -1.49 -6.91
N GLN A 221 10.19 -1.97 -7.91
CA GLN A 221 10.74 -2.77 -8.99
C GLN A 221 11.68 -1.96 -9.90
N LEU A 222 11.36 -0.69 -10.17
CA LEU A 222 12.25 0.23 -10.88
C LEU A 222 13.56 0.45 -10.11
N ILE A 223 13.51 0.62 -8.79
CA ILE A 223 14.71 0.74 -7.94
C ILE A 223 15.56 -0.54 -8.03
N LEU A 224 14.95 -1.71 -7.89
CA LEU A 224 15.63 -3.01 -8.01
C LEU A 224 16.29 -3.19 -9.38
N ASP A 225 15.62 -2.75 -10.45
CA ASP A 225 16.18 -2.77 -11.80
C ASP A 225 17.35 -1.83 -11.96
N CYS A 226 17.27 -0.60 -11.42
CA CYS A 226 18.38 0.33 -11.39
C CYS A 226 19.59 -0.28 -10.67
N ILE A 227 19.41 -0.85 -9.47
CA ILE A 227 20.47 -1.53 -8.71
C ILE A 227 21.07 -2.69 -9.51
N THR A 228 20.22 -3.53 -10.11
CA THR A 228 20.65 -4.67 -10.93
C THR A 228 21.45 -4.22 -12.16
N ASN A 229 20.99 -3.14 -12.82
CA ASN A 229 21.64 -2.59 -13.99
C ASN A 229 22.99 -1.95 -13.65
N LEU A 230 23.07 -1.23 -12.53
CA LEU A 230 24.33 -0.71 -12.00
C LEU A 230 25.32 -1.84 -11.69
N GLY A 231 24.86 -2.93 -11.06
CA GLY A 231 25.71 -4.09 -10.78
C GLY A 231 26.26 -4.80 -12.01
N LYS A 232 25.52 -4.81 -13.11
CA LYS A 232 26.01 -5.35 -14.40
C LYS A 232 27.01 -4.43 -15.09
N MET A 233 26.87 -3.12 -14.92
CA MET A 233 27.86 -2.17 -15.42
C MET A 233 29.18 -2.36 -14.69
N THR A 234 29.16 -2.56 -13.37
CA THR A 234 30.41 -2.60 -12.60
C THR A 234 31.27 -3.80 -12.91
N THR A 235 30.70 -5.01 -13.03
CA THR A 235 31.49 -6.22 -13.35
C THR A 235 32.27 -6.10 -14.66
N ARG A 236 31.85 -5.20 -15.56
CA ARG A 236 32.50 -4.93 -16.84
C ARG A 236 33.46 -3.74 -16.81
N LEU A 237 33.24 -2.80 -15.89
CA LEU A 237 33.96 -1.53 -15.81
C LEU A 237 35.15 -1.55 -14.86
N VAL A 238 35.23 -2.54 -13.98
CA VAL A 238 36.38 -2.77 -13.08
C VAL A 238 37.70 -2.92 -13.85
N GLN A 239 37.66 -3.24 -15.14
CA GLN A 239 38.87 -3.28 -15.98
C GLN A 239 39.47 -1.89 -16.30
N THR A 240 38.75 -0.77 -16.12
CA THR A 240 39.27 0.57 -16.45
C THR A 240 38.85 1.66 -15.45
N TRP A 241 39.83 2.23 -14.73
CA TRP A 241 39.67 3.30 -13.73
C TRP A 241 38.84 4.51 -14.20
N ILE A 242 39.01 4.90 -15.47
CA ILE A 242 38.33 6.06 -16.07
C ILE A 242 36.80 5.90 -16.05
N ARG A 243 36.31 4.66 -16.04
CA ARG A 243 34.88 4.36 -16.15
C ARG A 243 34.17 4.08 -14.81
N THR A 244 34.86 4.09 -13.67
CA THR A 244 34.20 3.85 -12.37
C THR A 244 33.44 5.09 -11.84
N ASN A 245 33.93 6.29 -12.16
CA ASN A 245 33.28 7.55 -11.78
C ASN A 245 31.83 7.72 -12.29
N PRO A 246 31.47 7.42 -13.54
CA PRO A 246 30.08 7.53 -14.00
C PRO A 246 29.14 6.58 -13.26
N VAL A 247 29.55 5.33 -12.96
CA VAL A 247 28.69 4.37 -12.22
C VAL A 247 28.36 4.88 -10.82
N LEU A 248 29.37 5.37 -10.10
CA LEU A 248 29.15 5.96 -8.77
C LEU A 248 28.26 7.20 -8.85
N ARG A 249 28.39 8.02 -9.91
CA ARG A 249 27.52 9.18 -10.13
C ARG A 249 26.06 8.76 -10.33
N GLU A 250 25.79 7.72 -11.13
CA GLU A 250 24.43 7.22 -11.32
C GLU A 250 23.87 6.59 -10.03
N TYR A 251 24.70 5.91 -9.22
CA TYR A 251 24.28 5.42 -7.90
C TYR A 251 23.95 6.57 -6.94
N THR A 252 24.78 7.61 -6.89
CA THR A 252 24.48 8.81 -6.09
C THR A 252 23.20 9.49 -6.57
N CYS A 253 22.93 9.49 -7.88
CA CYS A 253 21.65 9.98 -8.41
C CYS A 253 20.46 9.13 -7.90
N LEU A 254 20.58 7.80 -7.90
CA LEU A 254 19.58 6.91 -7.31
C LEU A 254 19.41 7.13 -5.80
N GLU A 255 20.49 7.36 -5.07
CA GLU A 255 20.48 7.66 -3.63
C GLU A 255 19.75 8.97 -3.34
N ILE A 256 20.00 10.03 -4.13
CA ILE A 256 19.29 11.31 -4.01
C ILE A 256 17.80 11.13 -4.29
N ILE A 257 17.44 10.44 -5.38
CA ILE A 257 16.03 10.17 -5.71
C ILE A 257 15.35 9.41 -4.56
N LEU A 258 16.00 8.37 -4.02
CA LEU A 258 15.45 7.59 -2.93
C LEU A 258 15.31 8.40 -1.64
N PHE A 259 16.26 9.30 -1.36
CA PHE A 259 16.24 10.15 -0.19
C PHE A 259 14.99 11.03 -0.15
N GLU A 260 14.60 11.61 -1.30
CA GLU A 260 13.35 12.38 -1.44
C GLU A 260 12.10 11.52 -1.13
N PHE A 261 12.08 10.26 -1.57
CA PHE A 261 10.98 9.35 -1.28
C PHE A 261 10.93 8.85 0.16
N LEU A 262 12.07 8.82 0.84
CA LEU A 262 12.24 8.05 2.06
C LEU A 262 11.40 8.58 3.21
N GLU A 263 11.26 9.90 3.33
CA GLU A 263 10.43 10.51 4.37
C GLU A 263 8.95 10.11 4.21
N ILE A 264 8.41 10.28 3.00
CA ILE A 264 7.02 9.96 2.67
C ILE A 264 6.77 8.46 2.81
N ALA A 265 7.64 7.66 2.21
CA ALA A 265 7.54 6.21 2.25
C ALA A 265 7.65 5.67 3.67
N SER A 266 8.44 6.28 4.55
CA SER A 266 8.57 5.80 5.93
C SER A 266 7.26 5.86 6.71
N ASN A 267 6.49 6.95 6.52
CA ASN A 267 5.16 7.12 7.11
C ASN A 267 4.16 6.12 6.50
N VAL A 268 4.18 5.97 5.17
CA VAL A 268 3.30 5.04 4.45
C VAL A 268 3.58 3.59 4.86
N ILE A 269 4.86 3.18 4.93
CA ILE A 269 5.28 1.85 5.38
C ILE A 269 4.80 1.61 6.80
N PHE A 270 5.02 2.55 7.72
CA PHE A 270 4.61 2.41 9.12
C PHE A 270 3.10 2.19 9.23
N LEU A 271 2.31 2.99 8.52
CA LEU A 271 0.85 2.92 8.60
C LEU A 271 0.28 1.70 7.90
N LEU A 272 0.76 1.37 6.70
CA LEU A 272 0.35 0.15 6.01
C LEU A 272 0.73 -1.10 6.82
N MET A 273 1.91 -1.14 7.44
CA MET A 273 2.29 -2.25 8.31
C MET A 273 1.42 -2.33 9.55
N GLY A 274 1.20 -1.22 10.26
CA GLY A 274 0.36 -1.19 11.46
C GLY A 274 -1.08 -1.56 11.18
N GLN A 275 -1.70 -0.92 10.19
CA GLN A 275 -3.07 -1.20 9.76
C GLN A 275 -3.21 -2.60 9.16
N GLY A 276 -2.19 -3.09 8.45
CA GLY A 276 -2.15 -4.45 7.93
C GLY A 276 -2.22 -5.51 9.03
N ILE A 277 -1.54 -5.31 10.18
CA ILE A 277 -1.64 -6.22 11.33
C ILE A 277 -3.07 -6.21 11.87
N LEU A 278 -3.60 -5.02 12.14
CA LEU A 278 -4.93 -4.87 12.74
C LEU A 278 -6.02 -5.48 11.85
N LEU A 279 -6.01 -5.17 10.56
CA LEU A 279 -6.97 -5.73 9.60
C LEU A 279 -6.83 -7.26 9.49
N LEU A 280 -5.62 -7.79 9.40
CA LEU A 280 -5.44 -9.26 9.32
C LEU A 280 -5.93 -9.99 10.56
N VAL A 281 -5.62 -9.46 11.76
CA VAL A 281 -6.10 -10.05 13.01
C VAL A 281 -7.63 -10.04 13.04
N MET A 282 -8.26 -8.92 12.66
CA MET A 282 -9.71 -8.80 12.63
C MET A 282 -10.36 -9.73 11.60
N PHE A 283 -9.86 -9.78 10.36
CA PHE A 283 -10.41 -10.66 9.33
C PHE A 283 -10.20 -12.14 9.65
N ASN A 284 -9.03 -12.54 10.14
CA ASN A 284 -8.80 -13.91 10.61
C ASN A 284 -9.77 -14.30 11.73
N PHE A 285 -9.94 -13.40 12.69
CA PHE A 285 -10.85 -13.61 13.80
C PHE A 285 -12.31 -13.73 13.33
N ILE A 286 -12.77 -12.84 12.43
CA ILE A 286 -14.11 -12.91 11.82
C ILE A 286 -14.29 -14.25 11.07
N THR A 287 -13.31 -14.64 10.26
CA THR A 287 -13.36 -15.90 9.49
C THR A 287 -13.47 -17.13 10.39
N LEU A 288 -12.67 -17.19 11.46
CA LEU A 288 -12.55 -18.38 12.31
C LEU A 288 -13.62 -18.46 13.40
N LYS A 289 -13.97 -17.34 14.04
CA LYS A 289 -14.83 -17.31 15.24
C LYS A 289 -16.28 -16.94 14.94
N LEU A 290 -16.51 -16.06 13.95
CA LEU A 290 -17.85 -15.56 13.63
C LEU A 290 -18.52 -16.34 12.48
N TYR A 291 -18.03 -17.55 12.17
CA TYR A 291 -18.73 -18.45 11.26
C TYR A 291 -20.15 -18.74 11.76
N GLY A 292 -21.14 -18.62 10.87
CA GLY A 292 -22.55 -18.76 11.19
C GLY A 292 -23.22 -17.57 11.88
N HIS A 293 -22.45 -16.59 12.37
CA HIS A 293 -23.00 -15.33 12.90
C HIS A 293 -23.04 -14.24 11.83
N VAL A 294 -22.03 -14.20 10.96
CA VAL A 294 -22.00 -13.30 9.80
C VAL A 294 -22.97 -13.79 8.73
N PRO A 295 -23.79 -12.90 8.11
CA PRO A 295 -24.64 -13.27 6.98
C PRO A 295 -23.85 -14.00 5.90
N SER A 296 -24.42 -15.08 5.38
CA SER A 296 -23.77 -15.98 4.43
C SER A 296 -23.27 -15.26 3.17
N ALA A 297 -23.92 -14.17 2.75
CA ALA A 297 -23.51 -13.36 1.60
C ALA A 297 -22.26 -12.50 1.88
N LEU A 298 -22.06 -12.03 3.11
CA LEU A 298 -20.88 -11.25 3.51
C LEU A 298 -19.72 -12.14 3.97
N TYR A 299 -20.02 -13.35 4.44
CA TYR A 299 -19.00 -14.24 4.99
C TYR A 299 -17.81 -14.49 4.05
N PRO A 300 -17.96 -14.71 2.72
CA PRO A 300 -16.82 -14.94 1.82
C PRO A 300 -15.83 -13.77 1.71
N ALA A 301 -16.26 -12.54 2.02
CA ALA A 301 -15.40 -11.36 1.98
C ALA A 301 -14.29 -11.41 3.04
N ALA A 302 -14.57 -11.98 4.21
CA ALA A 302 -13.58 -12.08 5.29
C ALA A 302 -12.40 -13.02 4.97
N PRO A 303 -12.62 -14.31 4.60
CA PRO A 303 -11.54 -15.21 4.22
C PRO A 303 -10.83 -14.74 2.94
N SER A 304 -11.53 -14.12 1.99
CA SER A 304 -10.86 -13.61 0.78
C SER A 304 -9.87 -12.50 1.10
N VAL A 305 -10.23 -11.53 1.96
CA VAL A 305 -9.30 -10.48 2.41
C VAL A 305 -8.19 -11.07 3.28
N SER A 306 -8.52 -12.01 4.18
CA SER A 306 -7.55 -12.74 5.03
C SER A 306 -6.50 -13.50 4.19
N ILE A 307 -6.84 -14.00 3.00
CA ILE A 307 -5.88 -14.66 2.10
C ILE A 307 -5.13 -13.65 1.22
N LEU A 308 -5.81 -12.62 0.73
CA LEU A 308 -5.22 -11.67 -0.21
C LEU A 308 -4.21 -10.74 0.47
N LEU A 309 -4.56 -10.22 1.65
CA LEU A 309 -3.76 -9.22 2.35
C LEU A 309 -2.37 -9.73 2.78
N PRO A 310 -2.18 -10.97 3.29
CA PRO A 310 -0.85 -11.53 3.55
C PRO A 310 -0.01 -11.67 2.29
N ILE A 311 -0.62 -11.98 1.14
CA ILE A 311 0.11 -12.05 -0.13
C ILE A 311 0.58 -10.66 -0.53
N VAL A 312 -0.26 -9.62 -0.41
CA VAL A 312 0.13 -8.21 -0.68
C VAL A 312 1.28 -7.80 0.22
N ILE A 313 1.17 -8.09 1.52
CA ILE A 313 2.20 -7.74 2.48
C ILE A 313 3.48 -8.52 2.18
N GLN A 314 3.39 -9.82 1.86
CA GLN A 314 4.54 -10.64 1.54
C GLN A 314 5.30 -10.10 0.34
N THR A 315 4.60 -9.74 -0.74
CA THR A 315 5.24 -9.25 -1.95
C THR A 315 5.85 -7.88 -1.73
N LEU A 316 5.10 -6.92 -1.19
CA LEU A 316 5.58 -5.56 -0.93
C LEU A 316 6.76 -5.56 0.05
N LEU A 317 6.63 -6.26 1.19
CA LEU A 317 7.68 -6.32 2.20
C LEU A 317 8.94 -7.00 1.67
N GLN A 318 8.80 -8.08 0.89
CA GLN A 318 9.94 -8.75 0.28
C GLN A 318 10.68 -7.82 -0.69
N MET A 319 9.97 -7.11 -1.57
CA MET A 319 10.60 -6.18 -2.50
C MET A 319 11.34 -5.05 -1.78
N LEU A 320 10.80 -4.52 -0.68
CA LEU A 320 11.47 -3.50 0.14
C LEU A 320 12.76 -4.05 0.79
N ILE A 321 12.75 -5.30 1.26
CA ILE A 321 13.93 -5.98 1.82
C ILE A 321 14.98 -6.23 0.73
N ASP A 322 14.55 -6.69 -0.44
CA ASP A 322 15.44 -6.99 -1.58
C ASP A 322 16.20 -5.74 -2.04
N VAL A 323 15.59 -4.54 -1.98
CA VAL A 323 16.29 -3.29 -2.27
C VAL A 323 17.51 -3.10 -1.37
N PHE A 324 17.35 -3.36 -0.06
CA PHE A 324 18.45 -3.26 0.89
C PHE A 324 19.51 -4.35 0.66
N GLU A 325 19.08 -5.59 0.49
CA GLU A 325 19.99 -6.72 0.29
C GLU A 325 20.81 -6.57 -1.01
N ASP A 326 20.16 -6.23 -2.11
CA ASP A 326 20.84 -6.08 -3.41
C ASP A 326 21.73 -4.84 -3.44
N ALA A 327 21.31 -3.72 -2.82
CA ALA A 327 22.19 -2.55 -2.65
C ALA A 327 23.43 -2.88 -1.79
N SER A 328 23.26 -3.66 -0.72
CA SER A 328 24.37 -4.11 0.14
C SER A 328 25.31 -5.06 -0.61
N ARG A 329 24.77 -6.05 -1.32
CA ARG A 329 25.55 -6.98 -2.17
C ARG A 329 26.31 -6.23 -3.26
N LEU A 330 25.68 -5.23 -3.87
CA LEU A 330 26.32 -4.36 -4.86
C LEU A 330 27.51 -3.60 -4.28
N LYS A 331 27.32 -2.93 -3.13
CA LYS A 331 28.39 -2.22 -2.44
C LYS A 331 29.54 -3.14 -2.02
N ASN A 332 29.24 -4.32 -1.47
CA ASN A 332 30.24 -5.30 -1.07
C ASN A 332 31.03 -5.84 -2.25
N ARG A 333 30.37 -6.04 -3.41
CA ARG A 333 31.04 -6.42 -4.65
C ARG A 333 32.02 -5.32 -5.09
N TRP A 334 31.58 -4.06 -5.07
CA TRP A 334 32.45 -2.93 -5.40
C TRP A 334 33.65 -2.80 -4.46
N ASP A 335 33.48 -3.06 -3.16
CA ASP A 335 34.59 -2.95 -2.20
C ASP A 335 35.63 -4.06 -2.41
N LYS A 336 35.19 -5.28 -2.74
CA LYS A 336 36.07 -6.40 -3.10
C LYS A 336 36.82 -6.11 -4.40
N GLU A 337 36.10 -5.73 -5.45
CA GLU A 337 36.68 -5.43 -6.76
C GLU A 337 37.67 -4.25 -6.70
N LEU A 338 37.46 -3.27 -5.81
CA LEU A 338 38.42 -2.16 -5.61
C LEU A 338 39.62 -2.53 -4.73
N GLY A 339 39.54 -3.61 -3.95
CA GLY A 339 40.64 -4.09 -3.11
C GLY A 339 41.83 -4.58 -3.92
N ASP A 340 41.56 -5.12 -5.11
CA ASP A 340 42.56 -5.79 -5.96
C ASP A 340 43.39 -4.80 -6.80
N PHE A 341 42.99 -3.53 -6.90
CA PHE A 341 43.71 -2.52 -7.68
C PHE A 341 44.61 -1.64 -6.81
N GLY A 342 45.89 -1.56 -7.17
CA GLY A 342 46.81 -0.56 -6.61
C GLY A 342 46.39 0.87 -7.01
N GLY A 343 46.46 1.82 -6.06
CA GLY A 343 46.26 3.25 -6.34
C GLY A 343 44.85 3.83 -6.15
N VAL A 344 43.86 3.05 -5.70
CA VAL A 344 42.45 3.49 -5.56
C VAL A 344 42.06 4.04 -4.18
N LYS A 345 43.00 4.60 -3.40
CA LYS A 345 42.72 5.12 -2.04
C LYS A 345 41.56 6.13 -2.01
N TYR A 346 41.51 7.04 -2.99
CA TYR A 346 40.42 8.01 -3.13
C TYR A 346 39.06 7.32 -3.38
N LEU A 347 39.02 6.37 -4.31
CA LEU A 347 37.79 5.69 -4.70
C LEU A 347 37.26 4.79 -3.60
N LYS A 348 38.14 4.10 -2.87
CA LYS A 348 37.77 3.33 -1.68
C LYS A 348 37.22 4.21 -0.55
N ARG A 349 37.74 5.43 -0.38
CA ARG A 349 37.19 6.40 0.57
C ARG A 349 35.80 6.87 0.12
N ARG A 350 35.64 7.15 -1.17
CA ARG A 350 34.36 7.55 -1.77
C ARG A 350 33.31 6.45 -1.65
N LEU A 351 33.64 5.20 -1.99
CA LEU A 351 32.73 4.05 -1.85
C LEU A 351 32.31 3.81 -0.41
N ARG A 352 33.23 3.98 0.55
CA ARG A 352 32.89 3.89 1.98
C ARG A 352 31.90 4.96 2.41
N ALA A 353 31.99 6.17 1.84
CA ALA A 353 31.07 7.27 2.11
C ALA A 353 29.66 7.06 1.50
N VAL A 354 29.53 6.26 0.44
CA VAL A 354 28.24 5.91 -0.18
C VAL A 354 27.38 5.15 0.83
N ARG A 355 26.15 5.63 1.10
CA ARG A 355 25.24 4.97 2.03
C ARG A 355 24.52 3.84 1.30
N ILE A 356 24.22 2.77 2.04
CA ILE A 356 23.42 1.67 1.51
C ILE A 356 21.96 2.13 1.48
N LEU A 357 21.33 2.01 0.31
CA LEU A 357 19.90 2.26 0.13
C LEU A 357 19.13 1.36 1.09
N ARG A 358 18.31 1.95 1.96
CA ARG A 358 17.51 1.24 2.95
C ARG A 358 16.17 1.94 3.14
N TRP A 359 15.12 1.14 3.27
CA TRP A 359 13.83 1.60 3.72
C TRP A 359 13.73 1.46 5.24
N TYR A 360 13.07 2.42 5.88
CA TYR A 360 12.75 2.36 7.30
C TYR A 360 11.29 2.75 7.49
N ALA A 361 10.68 2.22 8.55
CA ALA A 361 9.38 2.69 9.01
C ALA A 361 9.60 3.81 10.03
N GLY A 362 8.80 4.87 9.93
CA GLY A 362 8.91 6.05 10.78
C GLY A 362 7.64 6.87 10.82
N ILE A 363 7.61 7.84 11.74
CA ILE A 363 6.54 8.82 11.86
C ILE A 363 7.19 10.20 11.96
N PHE A 364 6.81 11.15 11.10
CA PHE A 364 7.31 12.54 11.13
C PHE A 364 8.85 12.62 11.20
N SER A 365 9.55 11.91 10.30
CA SER A 365 11.01 11.82 10.27
C SER A 365 11.68 11.08 11.46
N PHE A 366 10.92 10.68 12.49
CA PHE A 366 11.45 9.77 13.53
C PHE A 366 11.49 8.34 13.00
N LYS A 367 12.72 7.82 12.91
CA LYS A 367 12.99 6.45 12.49
C LYS A 367 12.67 5.48 13.63
N LEU A 368 11.70 4.59 13.41
CA LEU A 368 11.32 3.56 14.40
C LEU A 368 12.13 2.28 14.21
N TYR A 369 12.14 1.72 12.99
CA TYR A 369 12.88 0.49 12.69
C TYR A 369 13.32 0.40 11.22
N ASP A 370 14.44 -0.29 10.98
CA ASP A 370 14.92 -0.62 9.63
C ASP A 370 14.19 -1.85 9.08
N LEU A 371 13.79 -1.82 7.81
CA LEU A 371 13.26 -3.01 7.13
C LEU A 371 14.40 -3.97 6.80
N LYS A 372 14.60 -4.96 7.68
CA LYS A 372 15.55 -6.06 7.51
C LYS A 372 14.81 -7.39 7.31
N GLN A 373 15.53 -8.41 6.85
CA GLN A 373 15.00 -9.76 6.67
C GLN A 373 14.30 -10.33 7.91
N GLN A 374 14.75 -9.94 9.12
CA GLN A 374 14.18 -10.35 10.40
C GLN A 374 12.78 -9.77 10.68
N VAL A 375 12.40 -8.66 10.03
CA VAL A 375 11.09 -8.01 10.25
C VAL A 375 9.96 -8.91 9.75
N LYS A 376 10.17 -9.63 8.65
CA LYS A 376 9.17 -10.50 8.04
C LYS A 376 8.65 -11.60 8.98
N PRO A 377 9.50 -12.47 9.58
CA PRO A 377 9.01 -13.50 10.50
C PRO A 377 8.38 -12.89 11.77
N ILE A 378 8.94 -11.79 12.30
CA ILE A 378 8.38 -11.10 13.48
C ILE A 378 6.97 -10.60 13.16
N TYR A 379 6.77 -10.02 11.97
CA TYR A 379 5.48 -9.47 11.53
C TYR A 379 4.40 -10.56 11.44
N TYR A 380 4.69 -11.68 10.78
CA TYR A 380 3.73 -12.80 10.70
C TYR A 380 3.50 -13.49 12.05
N TYR A 381 4.55 -13.67 12.85
CA TYR A 381 4.42 -14.18 14.22
C TYR A 381 3.46 -13.30 15.04
N THR A 382 3.59 -11.98 14.93
CA THR A 382 2.75 -11.02 15.62
C THR A 382 1.28 -11.14 15.22
N ILE A 383 1.00 -11.26 13.91
CA ILE A 383 -0.37 -11.45 13.41
C ILE A 383 -0.99 -12.74 13.95
N VAL A 384 -0.26 -13.86 13.87
CA VAL A 384 -0.76 -15.15 14.35
C VAL A 384 -0.97 -15.12 15.86
N ASN A 385 0.00 -14.61 16.62
CA ASN A 385 -0.09 -14.51 18.07
C ASN A 385 -1.28 -13.65 18.54
N TYR A 386 -1.48 -12.46 17.94
CA TYR A 386 -2.63 -11.64 18.28
C TYR A 386 -3.96 -12.22 17.81
N THR A 387 -3.98 -12.95 16.69
CA THR A 387 -5.16 -13.71 16.26
C THR A 387 -5.51 -14.79 17.28
N ILE A 388 -4.54 -15.59 17.75
CA ILE A 388 -4.74 -16.60 18.80
C ILE A 388 -5.27 -15.94 20.08
N THR A 389 -4.62 -14.86 20.52
CA THR A 389 -5.06 -14.12 21.71
C THR A 389 -6.50 -13.62 21.57
N ALA A 390 -6.87 -13.05 20.42
CA ALA A 390 -8.25 -12.60 20.17
C ALA A 390 -9.26 -13.77 20.16
N LEU A 391 -8.89 -14.93 19.60
CA LEU A 391 -9.75 -16.12 19.58
C LEU A 391 -10.02 -16.70 20.98
N LEU A 392 -9.02 -16.62 21.87
CA LEU A 392 -9.07 -17.11 23.24
C LEU A 392 -9.71 -16.12 24.22
N SER A 393 -9.55 -14.81 24.01
CA SER A 393 -10.09 -13.79 24.94
C SER A 393 -11.59 -13.56 24.80
N ILE A 394 -12.18 -13.93 23.66
CA ILE A 394 -13.57 -13.63 23.34
C ILE A 394 -14.39 -14.92 23.34
N GLU A 395 -15.16 -15.11 24.41
CA GLU A 395 -16.18 -16.14 24.49
C GLU A 395 -17.48 -15.63 23.86
N LEU A 396 -17.90 -16.27 22.78
CA LEU A 396 -19.22 -16.03 22.22
C LEU A 396 -20.25 -16.78 23.09
N PRO A 397 -21.40 -16.16 23.42
CA PRO A 397 -22.48 -16.88 24.05
C PRO A 397 -22.81 -18.10 23.17
N ARG A 398 -22.78 -19.29 23.77
CA ARG A 398 -23.27 -20.50 23.09
C ARG A 398 -24.75 -20.28 22.86
N ASN A 399 -25.11 -19.75 21.70
CA ASN A 399 -26.50 -19.66 21.28
C ASN A 399 -27.06 -21.08 21.34
N VAL A 400 -27.94 -21.29 22.31
CA VAL A 400 -28.84 -22.45 22.37
C VAL A 400 -29.64 -22.38 21.07
N LYS A 401 -29.35 -23.31 20.15
CA LYS A 401 -29.97 -23.36 18.83
C LYS A 401 -31.48 -23.38 18.89
#